data_AF-A0A7W1ISZ7-F1
#
_entry.id   AF-A0A7W1ISZ7-F1
#
_cell.length_a   1.000
_cell.length_b   1.000
_cell.length_c   1.000
_cell.angle_alpha   90.00
_cell.angle_beta   90.00
_cell.angle_gamma   90.00
#
_symmetry.space_group_name_H-M   'P 1'
#
loop_
_entity.id
_entity.type
_entity.pdbx_description
1 polymer ?
#
loop_
_entity_poly.entity_id
_entity_poly.type
_entity_poly.pdbx_seq_one_letter_code
_entity_poly.pdbx_strand_id
1 'polypeptide(L)'
;ALARDGERVRCAVALDAPSARAAWPTLEIHSHLDEADLPIRIEHNHPDRRAGWFLERPWVDGAARATVNWILAARTMLHDWGIHHRLAAARTGRIQLMGFESNNPLHLDSPPHWHLIHYLPGADGTITHDAPGSQVPHFYLDERGRIVANAEYIMAMPERCRRLGPGEAMRFAQRDGAPLFSLVISAGGGLRVLGAHGQPLYELIGAESDGDARNAVSIRRGSESAPFAVVRAIDDTSQGELRLQVARADGHSSDECWRYDPLIGRAAKV
;
A
#
# COMPACT_ATOMS: atom_id res chain seq x y z
N ALA A 1 13.93 21.95 -17.04
CA ALA A 1 14.31 23.38 -17.15
C ALA A 1 13.24 24.25 -16.51
N LEU A 2 13.62 25.19 -15.64
CA LEU A 2 12.72 26.15 -15.01
C LEU A 2 12.85 27.49 -15.74
N ALA A 3 11.74 28.05 -16.18
CA ALA A 3 11.65 29.37 -16.77
C ALA A 3 10.60 30.18 -16.01
N ARG A 4 10.91 31.42 -15.65
CA ARG A 4 9.98 32.32 -14.99
C ARG A 4 9.55 33.42 -15.95
N ASP A 5 8.25 33.65 -16.04
CA ASP A 5 7.62 34.70 -16.83
C ASP A 5 6.67 35.48 -15.91
N GLY A 6 7.18 36.58 -15.33
CA GLY A 6 6.50 37.35 -14.29
C GLY A 6 6.19 36.50 -13.05
N GLU A 7 4.90 36.35 -12.74
CA GLU A 7 4.40 35.51 -11.64
C GLU A 7 4.23 34.04 -12.03
N ARG A 8 4.41 33.68 -13.31
CA ARG A 8 4.27 32.30 -13.78
C ARG A 8 5.63 31.60 -13.79
N VAL A 9 5.66 30.38 -13.26
CA VAL A 9 6.79 29.47 -13.41
C VAL A 9 6.40 28.38 -14.40
N ARG A 10 7.19 28.22 -15.45
CA ARG A 10 7.11 27.12 -16.40
C ARG A 10 8.21 26.12 -16.07
N CYS A 11 7.83 24.87 -15.84
CA CYS A 11 8.77 23.77 -15.71
C CYS A 11 8.67 22.86 -16.93
N ALA A 12 9.81 22.45 -17.46
CA ALA A 12 9.92 21.37 -18.44
C ALA A 12 10.62 20.18 -17.77
N VAL A 13 9.92 19.05 -17.69
CA VAL A 13 10.45 17.77 -17.22
C VAL A 13 11.02 17.04 -18.44
N ALA A 14 12.28 16.62 -18.36
CA ALA A 14 12.87 15.77 -19.40
C ALA A 14 12.27 14.36 -19.26
N LEU A 15 11.85 13.77 -20.38
CA LEU A 15 11.38 12.40 -20.42
C LEU A 15 12.55 11.52 -20.86
N ASP A 16 12.98 10.62 -19.98
CA ASP A 16 14.12 9.73 -20.26
C ASP A 16 13.79 8.65 -21.30
N ALA A 17 12.50 8.43 -21.58
CA ALA A 17 12.02 7.59 -22.67
C ALA A 17 10.64 8.08 -23.18
N PRO A 18 10.24 7.75 -24.42
CA PRO A 18 8.98 8.22 -25.02
C PRO A 18 7.77 7.42 -24.53
N SER A 19 7.65 7.22 -23.21
CA SER A 19 6.45 6.63 -22.61
C SER A 19 6.00 7.46 -21.40
N ALA A 20 4.68 7.53 -21.17
CA ALA A 20 4.14 8.20 -19.99
C ALA A 20 4.73 7.63 -18.68
N ARG A 21 5.02 6.31 -18.66
CA ARG A 21 5.62 5.61 -17.52
C ARG A 21 7.05 6.04 -17.22
N ALA A 22 7.82 6.47 -18.22
CA ALA A 22 9.16 7.00 -18.01
C ALA A 22 9.16 8.37 -17.30
N ALA A 23 8.02 9.07 -17.29
CA ALA A 23 7.85 10.33 -16.56
C ALA A 23 7.47 10.13 -15.08
N TRP A 24 6.94 8.95 -14.72
CA TRP A 24 6.34 8.68 -13.39
C TRP A 24 7.29 9.01 -12.23
N PRO A 25 8.59 8.65 -12.26
CA PRO A 25 9.51 8.98 -11.17
C PRO A 25 9.72 10.49 -10.95
N THR A 26 9.34 11.33 -11.91
CA THR A 26 9.42 12.80 -11.78
C THR A 26 8.08 13.44 -11.40
N LEU A 27 6.97 12.69 -11.53
CA LEU A 27 5.62 13.19 -11.28
C LEU A 27 5.04 12.65 -9.97
N GLU A 28 5.56 11.55 -9.46
CA GLU A 28 5.22 10.93 -8.18
C GLU A 28 6.27 11.29 -7.13
N ILE A 29 5.84 11.42 -5.87
CA ILE A 29 6.76 11.55 -4.74
C ILE A 29 6.54 10.29 -3.93
N HIS A 30 7.50 9.38 -4.01
CA HIS A 30 7.42 8.14 -3.27
C HIS A 30 8.80 7.74 -2.75
N SER A 31 8.81 7.08 -1.60
CA SER A 31 9.99 6.43 -1.05
C SER A 31 9.91 4.93 -1.23
N HIS A 32 11.05 4.30 -1.44
CA HIS A 32 11.19 2.85 -1.24
C HIS A 32 11.78 2.63 0.15
N LEU A 33 11.16 1.74 0.92
CA LEU A 33 11.79 1.26 2.16
C LEU A 33 12.64 0.03 1.79
N ASP A 34 13.94 0.11 2.06
CA ASP A 34 14.91 -0.92 1.68
C ASP A 34 14.69 -2.22 2.46
N GLU A 35 13.90 -3.13 1.91
CA GLU A 35 13.68 -4.49 2.41
C GLU A 35 13.81 -5.51 1.27
N ALA A 36 14.72 -6.47 1.44
CA ALA A 36 15.21 -7.31 0.35
C ALA A 36 14.13 -8.18 -0.33
N ASP A 37 13.16 -8.67 0.45
CA ASP A 37 12.12 -9.62 0.03
C ASP A 37 10.69 -9.12 0.25
N LEU A 38 10.55 -7.88 0.70
CA LEU A 38 9.27 -7.17 0.81
C LEU A 38 9.43 -5.74 0.27
N PRO A 39 9.30 -5.53 -1.05
CA PRO A 39 9.26 -4.18 -1.59
C PRO A 39 8.10 -3.38 -0.98
N ILE A 40 8.42 -2.21 -0.43
CA ILE A 40 7.43 -1.27 0.10
C ILE A 40 7.67 0.06 -0.58
N ARG A 41 6.66 0.56 -1.29
CA ARG A 41 6.63 1.92 -1.82
C ARG A 41 5.66 2.74 -0.96
N ILE A 42 6.09 3.91 -0.51
CA ILE A 42 5.25 4.85 0.23
C ILE A 42 5.02 6.07 -0.65
N GLU A 43 3.80 6.24 -1.10
CA GLU A 43 3.32 7.39 -1.85
C GLU A 43 3.06 8.55 -0.88
N HIS A 44 3.89 9.59 -0.97
CA HIS A 44 3.84 10.76 -0.10
C HIS A 44 2.77 11.74 -0.59
N ASN A 45 1.53 11.45 -0.18
CA ASN A 45 0.36 12.21 -0.59
C ASN A 45 0.34 13.61 0.01
N HIS A 46 0.55 14.63 -0.83
CA HIS A 46 0.75 16.02 -0.42
C HIS A 46 -0.42 16.92 -0.87
N PRO A 47 -1.12 17.64 0.05
CA PRO A 47 -2.29 18.47 -0.29
C PRO A 47 -1.99 19.59 -1.29
N ASP A 48 -0.80 20.17 -1.25
CA ASP A 48 -0.41 21.24 -2.20
C ASP A 48 0.08 20.74 -3.56
N ARG A 49 0.24 19.42 -3.76
CA ARG A 49 0.75 18.83 -5.02
C ARG A 49 -0.26 17.95 -5.72
N ARG A 50 -1.54 18.13 -5.39
CA ARG A 50 -2.65 17.40 -5.97
C ARG A 50 -2.68 17.57 -7.49
N ALA A 51 -2.90 16.47 -8.19
CA ALA A 51 -3.10 16.43 -9.62
C ALA A 51 -4.25 15.49 -9.97
N GLY A 52 -4.66 15.48 -11.24
CA GLY A 52 -5.68 14.57 -11.76
C GLY A 52 -6.98 14.64 -10.95
N TRP A 53 -7.46 13.48 -10.49
CA TRP A 53 -8.72 13.33 -9.75
C TRP A 53 -8.78 14.16 -8.45
N PHE A 54 -7.63 14.47 -7.85
CA PHE A 54 -7.54 15.15 -6.55
C PHE A 54 -7.48 16.69 -6.63
N LEU A 55 -7.27 17.26 -7.83
CA LEU A 55 -7.03 18.69 -8.01
C LEU A 55 -8.23 19.55 -7.56
N GLU A 56 -9.45 19.17 -7.97
CA GLU A 56 -10.68 19.96 -7.78
C GLU A 56 -11.58 19.44 -6.65
N ARG A 57 -11.10 18.45 -5.88
CA ARG A 57 -11.87 17.80 -4.81
C ARG A 57 -11.39 18.21 -3.41
N PRO A 58 -12.23 18.07 -2.37
CA PRO A 58 -11.77 18.18 -0.99
C PRO A 58 -10.57 17.26 -0.74
N TRP A 59 -9.63 17.74 0.07
CA TRP A 59 -8.46 16.93 0.41
C TRP A 59 -8.86 15.72 1.25
N VAL A 60 -8.27 14.58 0.93
CA VAL A 60 -8.58 13.27 1.50
C VAL A 60 -7.68 12.93 2.69
N ASP A 61 -7.50 13.87 3.63
CA ASP A 61 -6.55 13.76 4.75
C ASP A 61 -6.67 12.43 5.50
N GLY A 62 -7.90 12.06 5.86
CA GLY A 62 -8.15 10.81 6.60
C GLY A 62 -7.70 9.58 5.83
N ALA A 63 -8.05 9.47 4.55
CA ALA A 63 -7.65 8.33 3.74
C ALA A 63 -6.14 8.31 3.47
N ALA A 64 -5.51 9.47 3.21
CA ALA A 64 -4.07 9.58 3.00
C ALA A 64 -3.28 9.07 4.23
N ARG A 65 -3.69 9.50 5.43
CA ARG A 65 -3.07 9.05 6.69
C ARG A 65 -3.33 7.57 6.98
N ALA A 66 -4.55 7.11 6.72
CA ALA A 66 -4.89 5.70 6.92
C ALA A 66 -4.14 4.76 5.96
N THR A 67 -3.91 5.16 4.71
CA THR A 67 -3.13 4.37 3.73
C THR A 67 -1.75 4.00 4.27
N VAL A 68 -1.00 4.95 4.83
CA VAL A 68 0.33 4.68 5.39
C VAL A 68 0.25 3.76 6.62
N ASN A 69 -0.76 3.95 7.48
CA ASN A 69 -1.02 3.06 8.61
C ASN A 69 -1.32 1.62 8.16
N TRP A 70 -2.17 1.43 7.14
CA TRP A 70 -2.48 0.11 6.58
C TRP A 70 -1.24 -0.57 5.99
N ILE A 71 -0.44 0.17 5.22
CA ILE A 71 0.80 -0.36 4.62
C ILE A 71 1.76 -0.83 5.71
N LEU A 72 2.05 -0.01 6.71
CA LEU A 72 3.04 -0.36 7.73
C LEU A 72 2.50 -1.37 8.78
N ALA A 73 1.18 -1.46 8.95
CA ALA A 73 0.56 -2.56 9.68
C ALA A 73 0.65 -3.88 8.90
N ALA A 74 0.40 -3.86 7.58
CA ALA A 74 0.58 -5.03 6.72
C ALA A 74 2.05 -5.47 6.69
N ARG A 75 3.01 -4.54 6.63
CA ARG A 75 4.45 -4.82 6.82
C ARG A 75 4.71 -5.57 8.12
N THR A 76 4.22 -5.04 9.24
CA THR A 76 4.44 -5.64 10.57
C THR A 76 3.84 -7.05 10.65
N MET A 77 2.64 -7.26 10.11
CA MET A 77 2.01 -8.58 9.99
C MET A 77 2.83 -9.53 9.09
N LEU A 78 3.31 -9.05 7.94
CA LEU A 78 4.06 -9.88 6.99
C LEU A 78 5.41 -10.32 7.55
N HIS A 79 6.08 -9.48 8.34
CA HIS A 79 7.29 -9.83 9.10
C HIS A 79 7.00 -10.92 10.13
N ASP A 80 5.89 -10.80 10.86
CA ASP A 80 5.46 -11.82 11.82
C ASP A 80 5.12 -13.15 11.13
N TRP A 81 4.47 -13.09 9.98
CA TRP A 81 4.02 -14.27 9.25
C TRP A 81 5.11 -14.96 8.41
N GLY A 82 6.11 -14.21 7.93
CA GLY A 82 7.21 -14.72 7.11
C GLY A 82 6.79 -15.28 5.74
N ILE A 83 5.58 -15.00 5.25
CA ILE A 83 5.13 -15.49 3.93
C ILE A 83 5.90 -14.85 2.78
N HIS A 84 6.20 -13.56 2.85
CA HIS A 84 6.96 -12.83 1.83
C HIS A 84 8.35 -13.44 1.62
N HIS A 85 9.06 -13.75 2.72
CA HIS A 85 10.34 -14.44 2.70
C HIS A 85 10.27 -15.81 2.03
N ARG A 86 9.26 -16.63 2.39
CA ARG A 86 9.08 -17.98 1.81
C ARG A 86 8.81 -17.92 0.31
N LEU A 87 7.98 -16.98 -0.14
CA LEU A 87 7.67 -16.81 -1.56
C LEU A 87 8.91 -16.37 -2.36
N ALA A 88 9.68 -15.42 -1.82
CA ALA A 88 10.91 -14.93 -2.44
C ALA A 88 11.97 -16.03 -2.52
N ALA A 89 12.22 -16.75 -1.42
CA ALA A 89 13.19 -17.84 -1.36
C ALA A 89 12.84 -18.99 -2.33
N ALA A 90 11.56 -19.34 -2.44
CA ALA A 90 11.08 -20.35 -3.37
C ALA A 90 10.93 -19.85 -4.82
N ARG A 91 11.09 -18.54 -5.06
CA ARG A 91 10.86 -17.87 -6.36
C ARG A 91 9.45 -18.15 -6.93
N THR A 92 8.47 -18.34 -6.04
CA THR A 92 7.08 -18.65 -6.43
C THR A 92 6.18 -17.43 -6.44
N GLY A 93 6.65 -16.30 -5.93
CA GLY A 93 5.98 -15.02 -5.99
C GLY A 93 6.71 -13.96 -5.18
N ARG A 94 6.18 -12.74 -5.19
CA ARG A 94 6.65 -11.63 -4.37
C ARG A 94 5.47 -10.80 -3.89
N ILE A 95 5.49 -10.43 -2.61
CA ILE A 95 4.51 -9.49 -2.06
C ILE A 95 5.08 -8.09 -2.17
N GLN A 96 4.28 -7.12 -2.60
CA GLN A 96 4.61 -5.70 -2.55
C GLN A 96 3.50 -4.93 -1.83
N LEU A 97 3.89 -3.93 -1.04
CA LEU A 97 2.98 -2.98 -0.43
C LEU A 97 3.15 -1.61 -1.07
N MET A 98 2.03 -0.94 -1.34
CA MET A 98 1.99 0.43 -1.83
C MET A 98 0.63 1.07 -1.57
N GLY A 99 0.60 2.40 -1.59
CA GLY A 99 -0.57 3.25 -1.47
C GLY A 99 -0.97 3.86 -2.80
N PHE A 100 -1.99 4.72 -2.74
CA PHE A 100 -2.44 5.50 -3.88
C PHE A 100 -1.60 6.76 -4.07
N GLU A 101 -1.61 7.30 -5.29
CA GLU A 101 -0.90 8.52 -5.68
C GLU A 101 -1.86 9.70 -5.90
N SER A 102 -1.60 10.85 -5.25
CA SER A 102 -2.41 12.06 -5.43
C SER A 102 -1.83 13.11 -6.37
N ASN A 103 -0.60 12.92 -6.84
CA ASN A 103 0.18 13.95 -7.54
C ASN A 103 0.56 13.62 -8.99
N ASN A 104 0.25 12.41 -9.49
CA ASN A 104 0.55 12.03 -10.87
C ASN A 104 -0.65 12.34 -11.81
N PRO A 105 -0.56 13.32 -12.72
CA PRO A 105 -1.64 13.61 -13.68
C PRO A 105 -1.77 12.57 -14.80
N LEU A 106 -0.78 11.69 -14.98
CA LEU A 106 -0.74 10.68 -16.04
C LEU A 106 -1.20 9.30 -15.57
N HIS A 107 -1.42 9.13 -14.27
CA HIS A 107 -1.87 7.90 -13.65
C HIS A 107 -3.13 8.18 -12.82
N LEU A 108 -4.26 7.59 -13.22
CA LEU A 108 -5.54 7.80 -12.56
C LEU A 108 -5.69 6.87 -11.37
N ASP A 109 -4.97 7.17 -10.29
CA ASP A 109 -4.89 6.33 -9.11
C ASP A 109 -5.91 6.75 -8.04
N SER A 110 -7.19 6.55 -8.35
CA SER A 110 -8.30 7.10 -7.57
C SER A 110 -9.52 6.20 -7.55
N PRO A 111 -10.40 6.28 -6.53
CA PRO A 111 -10.30 7.04 -5.27
C PRO A 111 -9.23 6.47 -4.32
N PRO A 112 -8.97 7.09 -3.14
CA PRO A 112 -7.95 6.61 -2.19
C PRO A 112 -8.03 5.12 -1.85
N HIS A 113 -6.90 4.44 -1.92
CA HIS A 113 -6.77 3.02 -1.62
C HIS A 113 -5.34 2.64 -1.23
N TRP A 114 -5.12 1.36 -0.97
CA TRP A 114 -3.80 0.78 -0.79
C TRP A 114 -3.79 -0.66 -1.32
N HIS A 115 -2.59 -1.23 -1.45
CA HIS A 115 -2.37 -2.52 -2.05
C HIS A 115 -1.55 -3.46 -1.15
N LEU A 116 -1.94 -4.74 -1.19
CA LEU A 116 -1.10 -5.88 -0.86
C LEU A 116 -1.02 -6.74 -2.14
N ILE A 117 -0.04 -6.45 -2.98
CA ILE A 117 0.09 -7.05 -4.31
C ILE A 117 0.82 -8.38 -4.19
N HIS A 118 0.35 -9.38 -4.93
CA HIS A 118 1.10 -10.62 -5.14
C HIS A 118 1.49 -10.74 -6.61
N TYR A 119 2.77 -10.51 -6.88
CA TYR A 119 3.34 -10.73 -8.20
C TYR A 119 3.69 -12.18 -8.39
N LEU A 120 3.21 -12.74 -9.50
CA LEU A 120 3.58 -14.07 -9.95
C LEU A 120 4.86 -14.03 -10.77
N PRO A 121 5.65 -15.11 -10.78
CA PRO A 121 6.76 -15.24 -11.70
C PRO A 121 6.25 -15.38 -13.14
N GLY A 122 6.96 -14.75 -14.07
CA GLY A 122 6.86 -14.97 -15.51
C GLY A 122 7.27 -16.38 -15.91
N ALA A 123 7.18 -16.66 -17.21
CA ALA A 123 7.48 -18.00 -17.75
C ALA A 123 8.91 -18.47 -17.48
N ASP A 124 9.85 -17.54 -17.40
CA ASP A 124 11.27 -17.74 -17.13
C ASP A 124 11.63 -17.68 -15.64
N GLY A 125 10.64 -17.56 -14.74
CA GLY A 125 10.87 -17.43 -13.31
C GLY A 125 11.36 -16.05 -12.86
N THR A 126 11.31 -15.03 -13.72
CA THR A 126 11.53 -13.62 -13.34
C THR A 126 10.24 -13.02 -12.79
N ILE A 127 10.34 -12.13 -11.80
CA ILE A 127 9.17 -11.46 -11.22
C ILE A 127 9.18 -10.01 -11.69
N THR A 128 8.24 -9.65 -12.55
CA THR A 128 8.07 -8.30 -13.10
C THR A 128 6.72 -7.71 -12.68
N HIS A 129 6.60 -6.39 -12.74
CA HIS A 129 5.35 -5.69 -12.39
C HIS A 129 4.25 -5.83 -13.43
N ASP A 130 4.50 -6.52 -14.55
CA ASP A 130 3.59 -6.76 -15.67
C ASP A 130 3.36 -8.26 -15.97
N ALA A 131 3.84 -9.16 -15.09
CA ALA A 131 3.61 -10.60 -15.17
C ALA A 131 2.11 -11.01 -15.12
N PRO A 132 1.54 -11.58 -16.21
CA PRO A 132 0.13 -11.95 -16.28
C PRO A 132 -0.33 -12.85 -15.12
N GLY A 133 -1.53 -12.59 -14.61
CA GLY A 133 -2.12 -13.32 -13.49
C GLY A 133 -1.74 -12.80 -12.10
N SER A 134 -0.81 -11.84 -12.00
CA SER A 134 -0.52 -11.19 -10.70
C SER A 134 -1.77 -10.50 -10.15
N GLN A 135 -1.86 -10.47 -8.83
CA GLN A 135 -3.08 -10.18 -8.09
C GLN A 135 -2.91 -8.86 -7.36
N VAL A 136 -3.63 -7.84 -7.82
CA VAL A 136 -3.44 -6.44 -7.45
C VAL A 136 -4.74 -5.92 -6.83
N PRO A 137 -4.99 -6.19 -5.53
CA PRO A 137 -6.16 -5.62 -4.85
C PRO A 137 -6.02 -4.10 -4.76
N HIS A 138 -7.14 -3.39 -4.84
CA HIS A 138 -7.24 -1.96 -4.54
C HIS A 138 -8.21 -1.80 -3.37
N PHE A 139 -7.69 -1.75 -2.15
CA PHE A 139 -8.50 -1.60 -0.93
C PHE A 139 -8.91 -0.15 -0.73
N TYR A 140 -10.10 0.20 -1.24
CA TYR A 140 -10.64 1.56 -1.17
C TYR A 140 -11.03 1.95 0.24
N LEU A 141 -10.72 3.20 0.60
CA LEU A 141 -10.91 3.75 1.93
C LEU A 141 -12.04 4.78 1.97
N ASP A 142 -12.77 4.82 3.09
CA ASP A 142 -13.63 5.97 3.43
C ASP A 142 -12.84 7.08 4.14
N GLU A 143 -13.53 8.16 4.53
CA GLU A 143 -12.92 9.32 5.20
C GLU A 143 -12.33 9.01 6.59
N ARG A 144 -12.75 7.91 7.22
CA ARG A 144 -12.20 7.40 8.48
C ARG A 144 -11.10 6.36 8.26
N GLY A 145 -10.71 6.14 7.00
CA GLY A 145 -9.70 5.15 6.66
C GLY A 145 -10.18 3.71 6.72
N ARG A 146 -11.49 3.45 6.78
CA ARG A 146 -12.05 2.10 6.78
C ARG A 146 -12.06 1.54 5.38
N ILE A 147 -11.70 0.27 5.24
CA ILE A 147 -11.74 -0.43 3.96
C ILE A 147 -13.19 -0.75 3.62
N VAL A 148 -13.70 -0.16 2.53
CA VAL A 148 -15.11 -0.28 2.12
C VAL A 148 -15.33 -1.18 0.93
N ALA A 149 -14.32 -1.35 0.08
CA ALA A 149 -14.38 -2.22 -1.09
C ALA A 149 -12.97 -2.60 -1.53
N ASN A 150 -12.89 -3.68 -2.31
CA ASN A 150 -11.69 -4.07 -3.03
C ASN A 150 -12.02 -4.16 -4.52
N ALA A 151 -11.27 -3.47 -5.38
CA ALA A 151 -11.20 -3.87 -6.78
C ALA A 151 -10.09 -4.92 -6.93
N GLU A 152 -10.49 -6.18 -7.00
CA GLU A 152 -9.62 -7.29 -7.36
C GLU A 152 -9.25 -7.13 -8.83
N TYR A 153 -8.02 -6.70 -9.09
CA TYR A 153 -7.46 -6.64 -10.42
C TYR A 153 -6.52 -7.81 -10.65
N ILE A 154 -6.76 -8.59 -11.72
CA ILE A 154 -5.89 -9.68 -12.16
C ILE A 154 -5.21 -9.25 -13.45
N MET A 155 -3.89 -9.12 -13.39
CA MET A 155 -3.15 -8.48 -14.45
C MET A 155 -3.23 -9.25 -15.78
N ALA A 156 -3.50 -8.52 -16.86
CA ALA A 156 -3.74 -9.04 -18.20
C ALA A 156 -4.91 -10.05 -18.31
N MET A 157 -5.82 -10.08 -17.33
CA MET A 157 -6.98 -10.97 -17.28
C MET A 157 -8.23 -10.22 -16.80
N PRO A 158 -8.72 -9.22 -17.57
CA PRO A 158 -9.83 -8.35 -17.16
C PRO A 158 -11.12 -9.11 -16.84
N GLU A 159 -11.35 -10.26 -17.47
CA GLU A 159 -12.50 -11.14 -17.22
C GLU A 159 -12.49 -11.79 -15.83
N ARG A 160 -11.34 -11.77 -15.14
CA ARG A 160 -11.18 -12.26 -13.77
C ARG A 160 -11.22 -11.13 -12.73
N CYS A 161 -11.26 -9.87 -13.16
CA CYS A 161 -11.34 -8.73 -12.27
C CYS A 161 -12.74 -8.58 -11.68
N ARG A 162 -12.83 -8.23 -10.40
CA ARG A 162 -14.10 -8.12 -9.67
C ARG A 162 -14.06 -6.99 -8.66
N ARG A 163 -15.24 -6.47 -8.31
CA ARG A 163 -15.41 -5.61 -7.14
C ARG A 163 -15.97 -6.43 -6.00
N LEU A 164 -15.30 -6.41 -4.86
CA LEU A 164 -15.62 -7.18 -3.67
C LEU A 164 -15.94 -6.22 -2.53
N GLY A 165 -17.00 -6.50 -1.78
CA GLY A 165 -17.40 -5.79 -0.58
C GLY A 165 -17.07 -6.55 0.72
N PRO A 166 -17.55 -6.04 1.86
CA PRO A 166 -17.42 -6.72 3.16
C PRO A 166 -17.90 -8.16 3.12
N GLY A 167 -17.11 -9.08 3.69
CA GLY A 167 -17.41 -10.51 3.74
C GLY A 167 -17.02 -11.31 2.50
N GLU A 168 -16.74 -10.67 1.37
CA GLU A 168 -16.30 -11.35 0.15
C GLU A 168 -14.78 -11.58 0.15
N ALA A 169 -14.36 -12.78 -0.28
CA ALA A 169 -12.96 -13.20 -0.23
C ALA A 169 -12.26 -13.00 -1.58
N MET A 170 -11.17 -12.22 -1.57
CA MET A 170 -10.16 -12.25 -2.62
C MET A 170 -9.18 -13.39 -2.33
N ARG A 171 -9.01 -14.31 -3.28
CA ARG A 171 -8.16 -15.49 -3.11
C ARG A 171 -6.81 -15.25 -3.76
N PHE A 172 -5.75 -15.34 -2.98
CA PHE A 172 -4.37 -15.34 -3.45
C PHE A 172 -3.95 -16.76 -3.79
N ALA A 173 -3.33 -16.94 -4.95
CA ALA A 173 -2.95 -18.24 -5.47
C ALA A 173 -1.60 -18.18 -6.16
N GLN A 174 -0.91 -19.32 -6.21
CA GLN A 174 0.29 -19.50 -7.02
C GLN A 174 -0.08 -19.61 -8.52
N ARG A 175 0.95 -19.63 -9.37
CA ARG A 175 0.80 -19.69 -10.82
C ARG A 175 0.09 -20.96 -11.31
N ASP A 176 0.25 -22.06 -10.59
CA ASP A 176 -0.44 -23.34 -10.85
C ASP A 176 -1.89 -23.37 -10.30
N GLY A 177 -2.33 -22.30 -9.66
CA GLY A 177 -3.65 -22.18 -9.04
C GLY A 177 -3.71 -22.68 -7.58
N ALA A 178 -2.60 -23.17 -7.01
CA ALA A 178 -2.59 -23.60 -5.61
C ALA A 178 -2.93 -22.42 -4.67
N PRO A 179 -3.87 -22.59 -3.71
CA PRO A 179 -4.27 -21.51 -2.82
C PRO A 179 -3.14 -21.14 -1.84
N LEU A 180 -2.92 -19.84 -1.64
CA LEU A 180 -1.97 -19.31 -0.66
C LEU A 180 -2.68 -18.80 0.59
N PHE A 181 -3.55 -17.81 0.41
CA PHE A 181 -4.33 -17.17 1.46
C PHE A 181 -5.50 -16.41 0.85
N SER A 182 -6.37 -15.85 1.67
CA SER A 182 -7.45 -14.97 1.24
C SER A 182 -7.50 -13.71 2.08
N LEU A 183 -7.91 -12.62 1.45
CA LEU A 183 -8.16 -11.35 2.10
C LEU A 183 -9.66 -11.08 2.09
N VAL A 184 -10.22 -10.75 3.26
CA VAL A 184 -11.66 -10.49 3.43
C VAL A 184 -11.83 -9.19 4.19
N ILE A 185 -12.60 -8.26 3.61
CA ILE A 185 -12.95 -7.01 4.30
C ILE A 185 -13.89 -7.36 5.46
N SER A 186 -13.55 -6.89 6.67
CA SER A 186 -14.40 -7.09 7.85
C SER A 186 -15.58 -6.11 7.86
N ALA A 187 -16.65 -6.43 8.59
CA ALA A 187 -17.83 -5.56 8.66
C ALA A 187 -17.51 -4.16 9.25
N GLY A 188 -16.48 -4.06 10.10
CA GLY A 188 -15.99 -2.80 10.65
C GLY A 188 -15.01 -2.05 9.76
N GLY A 189 -14.75 -2.54 8.54
CA GLY A 189 -13.83 -1.90 7.60
C GLY A 189 -12.35 -2.18 7.87
N GLY A 190 -12.05 -3.33 8.46
CA GLY A 190 -10.69 -3.88 8.55
C GLY A 190 -10.42 -4.97 7.50
N LEU A 191 -9.30 -5.66 7.66
CA LEU A 191 -8.84 -6.72 6.76
C LEU A 191 -8.56 -8.01 7.54
N ARG A 192 -9.30 -9.07 7.23
CA ARG A 192 -9.03 -10.42 7.73
C ARG A 192 -8.17 -11.18 6.73
N VAL A 193 -7.14 -11.83 7.25
CA VAL A 193 -6.24 -12.70 6.50
C VAL A 193 -6.53 -14.13 6.89
N LEU A 194 -7.00 -14.91 5.92
CA LEU A 194 -7.30 -16.33 6.08
C LEU A 194 -6.24 -17.14 5.36
N GLY A 195 -5.78 -18.25 5.94
CA GLY A 195 -4.85 -19.14 5.25
C GLY A 195 -5.51 -19.93 4.12
N ALA A 196 -4.72 -20.75 3.41
CA ALA A 196 -5.17 -21.53 2.26
C ALA A 196 -6.42 -22.41 2.52
N HIS A 197 -6.66 -22.83 3.76
CA HIS A 197 -7.80 -23.66 4.16
C HIS A 197 -8.88 -22.86 4.92
N GLY A 198 -8.82 -21.53 4.89
CA GLY A 198 -9.82 -20.66 5.50
C GLY A 198 -9.63 -20.41 7.00
N GLN A 199 -8.60 -20.96 7.64
CA GLN A 199 -8.30 -20.68 9.04
C GLN A 199 -7.89 -19.21 9.22
N PRO A 200 -8.35 -18.51 10.27
CA PRO A 200 -7.93 -17.15 10.53
C PRO A 200 -6.46 -17.12 10.90
N LEU A 201 -5.70 -16.23 10.25
CA LEU A 201 -4.28 -16.01 10.53
C LEU A 201 -4.07 -14.66 11.22
N TYR A 202 -4.67 -13.61 10.65
CA TYR A 202 -4.56 -12.27 11.20
C TYR A 202 -5.84 -11.46 10.95
N GLU A 203 -6.02 -10.42 11.75
CA GLU A 203 -6.98 -9.36 11.49
C GLU A 203 -6.32 -8.01 11.73
N LEU A 204 -6.43 -7.11 10.75
CA LEU A 204 -5.99 -5.73 10.87
C LEU A 204 -7.23 -4.83 10.92
N ILE A 205 -7.31 -3.95 11.91
CA ILE A 205 -8.47 -3.06 12.13
C ILE A 205 -7.95 -1.70 12.59
N GLY A 206 -8.61 -0.61 12.21
CA GLY A 206 -8.33 0.68 12.83
C GLY A 206 -8.39 0.58 14.36
N ALA A 207 -7.37 1.15 15.02
CA ALA A 207 -7.17 0.96 16.46
C ALA A 207 -8.13 1.80 17.33
N GLU A 208 -8.80 2.77 16.72
CA GLU A 208 -9.73 3.66 17.41
C GLU A 208 -11.18 3.16 17.31
N SER A 209 -12.09 3.89 17.96
CA SER A 209 -13.53 3.58 17.94
C SER A 209 -14.05 3.43 16.50
N ASP A 210 -14.94 2.47 16.30
CA ASP A 210 -15.59 2.16 15.01
C ASP A 210 -14.65 1.78 13.86
N GLY A 211 -13.41 1.35 14.17
CA GLY A 211 -12.45 0.88 13.18
C GLY A 211 -11.73 2.01 12.42
N ASP A 212 -11.69 3.22 12.99
CA ASP A 212 -10.94 4.35 12.41
C ASP A 212 -9.44 4.07 12.39
N ALA A 213 -8.86 4.16 11.18
CA ALA A 213 -7.48 3.78 10.89
C ALA A 213 -6.57 4.99 10.61
N ARG A 214 -7.06 6.22 10.79
CA ARG A 214 -6.31 7.45 10.47
C ARG A 214 -5.08 7.65 11.34
N ASN A 215 -5.11 7.14 12.56
CA ASN A 215 -4.06 7.32 13.56
C ASN A 215 -3.25 6.05 13.82
N ALA A 216 -3.89 4.89 13.79
CA ALA A 216 -3.23 3.62 14.05
C ALA A 216 -4.09 2.43 13.57
N VAL A 217 -3.42 1.30 13.34
CA VAL A 217 -4.03 0.00 13.02
C VAL A 217 -3.58 -1.03 14.04
N SER A 218 -4.54 -1.73 14.63
CA SER A 218 -4.33 -2.88 15.50
C SER A 218 -4.24 -4.16 14.68
N ILE A 219 -3.31 -5.03 15.03
CA ILE A 219 -3.08 -6.35 14.43
C ILE A 219 -3.42 -7.40 15.48
N ARG A 220 -4.28 -8.35 15.15
CA ARG A 220 -4.60 -9.54 15.98
C ARG A 220 -4.12 -10.79 15.27
N ARG A 221 -3.76 -11.81 16.04
CA ARG A 221 -3.42 -13.15 15.54
C ARG A 221 -4.64 -14.06 15.66
N GLY A 222 -4.90 -14.84 14.61
CA GLY A 222 -5.99 -15.80 14.55
C GLY A 222 -7.32 -15.19 14.98
N SER A 223 -7.90 -15.74 16.05
CA SER A 223 -9.17 -15.29 16.64
C SER A 223 -8.99 -14.58 17.98
N GLU A 224 -7.76 -14.16 18.32
CA GLU A 224 -7.48 -13.48 19.59
C GLU A 224 -8.14 -12.10 19.63
N SER A 225 -8.70 -11.73 20.80
CA SER A 225 -9.32 -10.42 20.99
C SER A 225 -8.30 -9.31 21.27
N ALA A 226 -7.20 -9.66 21.96
CA ALA A 226 -6.13 -8.74 22.27
C ALA A 226 -5.27 -8.47 21.02
N PRO A 227 -4.86 -7.22 20.77
CA PRO A 227 -3.95 -6.91 19.68
C PRO A 227 -2.57 -7.50 19.98
N PHE A 228 -2.00 -8.21 19.00
CA PHE A 228 -0.59 -8.59 18.97
C PHE A 228 0.30 -7.34 18.86
N ALA A 229 -0.09 -6.38 18.03
CA ALA A 229 0.61 -5.11 17.85
C ALA A 229 -0.36 -3.98 17.51
N VAL A 230 0.03 -2.75 17.84
CA VAL A 230 -0.62 -1.52 17.38
C VAL A 230 0.44 -0.72 16.61
N VAL A 231 0.10 -0.37 15.38
CA VAL A 231 1.00 0.32 14.44
C VAL A 231 0.48 1.72 14.20
N ARG A 232 1.35 2.71 14.38
CA ARG A 232 1.09 4.12 14.08
C ARG A 232 2.14 4.62 13.11
N ALA A 233 1.68 5.15 11.99
CA ALA A 233 2.51 5.76 10.97
C ALA A 233 2.13 7.24 10.80
N ILE A 234 3.13 8.10 10.69
CA ILE A 234 2.97 9.52 10.41
C ILE A 234 3.88 9.86 9.24
N ASP A 235 3.31 10.42 8.18
CA ASP A 235 4.04 10.95 7.04
C ASP A 235 3.93 12.48 7.04
N ASP A 236 4.94 13.15 7.57
CA ASP A 236 5.06 14.60 7.52
C ASP A 236 5.67 15.02 6.18
N THR A 237 4.80 15.19 5.20
CA THR A 237 5.15 15.60 3.84
C THR A 237 5.76 17.01 3.76
N SER A 238 5.56 17.84 4.79
CA SER A 238 6.15 19.19 4.84
C SER A 238 7.63 19.15 5.26
N GLN A 239 7.99 18.22 6.14
CA GLN A 239 9.35 18.03 6.64
C GLN A 239 10.12 16.93 5.91
N GLY A 240 9.43 16.14 5.09
CA GLY A 240 10.01 14.95 4.46
C GLY A 240 10.37 13.89 5.49
N GLU A 241 9.48 13.61 6.43
CA GLU A 241 9.72 12.64 7.50
C GLU A 241 8.60 11.60 7.58
N LEU A 242 8.96 10.32 7.45
CA LEU A 242 8.08 9.19 7.72
C LEU A 242 8.50 8.56 9.05
N ARG A 243 7.56 8.46 9.99
CA ARG A 243 7.78 7.80 11.29
C ARG A 243 6.85 6.63 11.46
N LEU A 244 7.39 5.52 11.97
CA LEU A 244 6.67 4.30 12.30
C LEU A 244 6.88 3.96 13.77
N GLN A 245 5.78 3.82 14.50
CA GLN A 245 5.77 3.34 15.88
C GLN A 245 5.00 2.02 15.94
N VAL A 246 5.61 1.02 16.55
CA VAL A 246 4.99 -0.29 16.78
C VAL A 246 5.04 -0.60 18.27
N ALA A 247 3.88 -0.77 18.89
CA ALA A 247 3.76 -1.25 20.26
C ALA A 247 3.24 -2.70 20.23
N ARG A 248 3.95 -3.63 20.87
CA ARG A 248 3.61 -5.06 20.90
C ARG A 248 3.05 -5.48 22.26
N ALA A 249 2.24 -6.53 22.25
CA ALA A 249 1.61 -7.07 23.45
C ALA A 249 2.60 -7.60 24.50
N ASP A 250 3.80 -8.01 24.07
CA ASP A 250 4.87 -8.49 24.94
C ASP A 250 5.66 -7.35 25.63
N GLY A 251 5.22 -6.09 25.46
CA GLY A 251 5.84 -4.90 26.02
C GLY A 251 6.98 -4.34 25.18
N HIS A 252 7.40 -5.01 24.10
CA HIS A 252 8.37 -4.43 23.18
C HIS A 252 7.74 -3.30 22.37
N SER A 253 8.54 -2.25 22.14
CA SER A 253 8.17 -1.19 21.21
C SER A 253 9.34 -0.83 20.31
N SER A 254 9.04 -0.38 19.10
CA SER A 254 10.02 0.14 18.15
C SER A 254 9.55 1.46 17.58
N ASP A 255 10.49 2.37 17.35
CA ASP A 255 10.29 3.63 16.64
C ASP A 255 11.32 3.67 15.50
N GLU A 256 10.84 3.75 14.26
CA GLU A 256 11.66 3.85 13.06
C GLU A 256 11.35 5.18 12.35
N CYS A 257 12.39 5.86 11.88
CA CYS A 257 12.27 7.13 11.18
C CYS A 257 13.01 7.07 9.84
N TRP A 258 12.37 7.58 8.80
CA TRP A 258 12.97 7.82 7.49
C TRP A 258 12.85 9.29 7.16
N ARG A 259 13.92 9.87 6.65
CA ARG A 259 13.90 11.21 6.07
C ARG A 259 13.98 11.08 4.56
N TYR A 260 13.18 11.85 3.86
CA TYR A 260 13.15 11.89 2.42
C TYR A 260 13.16 13.31 1.90
N ASP A 261 13.65 13.49 0.68
CA ASP A 261 13.52 14.77 -0.01
C ASP A 261 12.05 14.97 -0.42
N PRO A 262 11.33 15.97 0.12
CA PRO A 262 9.92 16.16 -0.19
C PRO A 262 9.67 16.57 -1.65
N LEU A 263 10.70 16.93 -2.42
CA LEU A 263 10.58 17.23 -3.86
C LEU A 263 10.65 15.99 -4.74
N ILE A 264 11.48 15.01 -4.39
CA ILE A 264 11.79 13.87 -5.26
C ILE A 264 11.58 12.49 -4.59
N GLY A 265 11.17 12.44 -3.33
CA GLY A 265 10.84 11.19 -2.61
C GLY A 265 12.04 10.31 -2.24
N ARG A 266 13.28 10.77 -2.46
CA ARG A 266 14.46 9.96 -2.13
C ARG A 266 14.62 9.85 -0.61
N ALA A 267 14.37 8.67 -0.05
CA ALA A 267 14.51 8.38 1.37
C ALA A 267 15.88 7.84 1.79
N ALA A 268 16.20 8.06 3.06
CA ALA A 268 17.20 7.34 3.84
C ALA A 268 16.65 7.07 5.25
N LYS A 269 16.93 5.89 5.79
CA LYS A 269 16.65 5.58 7.19
C LYS A 269 17.60 6.37 8.10
N VAL A 270 17.08 6.91 9.20
CA VAL A 270 17.84 7.74 10.18
C VAL A 270 17.95 7.03 11.51
#